data_AF-A0A2B7ZH73-F1
#
_entry.id   AF-A0A2B7ZH73-F1
#
_cell.length_a   1.000
_cell.length_b   1.000
_cell.length_c   1.000
_cell.angle_alpha   90.00
_cell.angle_beta   90.00
_cell.angle_gamma   90.00
#
_symmetry.space_group_name_H-M   'P 1'
#
loop_
_entity.id
_entity.type
_entity.pdbx_description
1 polymer ?
#
loop_
_entity_poly.entity_id
_entity_poly.type
_entity_poly.pdbx_seq_one_letter_code
_entity_poly.pdbx_strand_id
1 'polypeptide(L)'
;MSREDFPALLVGLNPAWIGFLDQLAKPGALDTDDRGKKVFRVYRGGDLDVTNALHYYPLCPHCLENPPLSEDGTVGRVEAGPDGAISPNSNAGILKPAIAMHAEPLDERVKERAEMAIDEAGKLLVLGSNLSTTPAWNLVERARARQSARDVYWDPERWGSLR
;
A
#
# COMPACT_ATOMS: atom_id res chain seq x y z
N MET A 1 5.67 -1.75 -20.80
CA MET A 1 6.16 -2.88 -19.97
C MET A 1 5.07 -3.94 -19.95
N SER A 2 5.40 -5.19 -20.25
CA SER A 2 4.42 -6.28 -20.23
C SER A 2 4.18 -6.79 -18.80
N ARG A 3 3.15 -7.63 -18.62
CA ARG A 3 2.89 -8.30 -17.34
C ARG A 3 4.01 -9.29 -17.01
N GLU A 4 4.64 -9.88 -18.01
CA GLU A 4 5.77 -10.80 -17.85
C GLU A 4 7.07 -10.08 -17.46
N ASP A 5 7.27 -8.83 -17.89
CA ASP A 5 8.49 -8.06 -17.58
C ASP A 5 8.51 -7.49 -16.16
N PHE A 6 7.33 -7.24 -15.60
CA PHE A 6 7.19 -6.58 -14.30
C PHE A 6 7.80 -7.39 -13.12
N PRO A 7 7.63 -8.72 -13.03
CA PRO A 7 8.33 -9.54 -12.04
C PRO A 7 9.86 -9.41 -12.13
N ALA A 8 10.45 -9.41 -13.33
CA ALA A 8 11.89 -9.30 -13.49
C ALA A 8 12.42 -7.93 -13.01
N LEU A 9 11.66 -6.87 -13.27
CA LEU A 9 11.94 -5.54 -12.73
C LEU A 9 11.86 -5.51 -11.20
N LEU A 10 10.80 -6.09 -10.60
CA LEU A 10 10.66 -6.18 -9.15
C LEU A 10 11.80 -6.96 -8.50
N VAL A 11 12.23 -8.04 -9.15
CA VAL A 11 13.38 -8.86 -8.72
C VAL A 11 14.68 -8.04 -8.73
N GLY A 12 14.91 -7.23 -9.75
CA GLY A 12 16.08 -6.34 -9.81
C GLY A 12 16.03 -5.21 -8.77
N LEU A 13 14.84 -4.72 -8.46
CA LEU A 13 14.62 -3.62 -7.52
C LEU A 13 14.62 -4.06 -6.05
N ASN A 14 14.22 -5.31 -5.78
CA ASN A 14 14.18 -5.86 -4.42
C ASN A 14 14.57 -7.36 -4.47
N PRO A 15 15.86 -7.69 -4.27
CA PRO A 15 16.33 -9.07 -4.26
C PRO A 15 15.69 -9.92 -3.15
N ALA A 16 15.33 -9.32 -2.02
CA ALA A 16 14.59 -10.00 -0.94
C ALA A 16 13.18 -10.42 -1.38
N TRP A 17 12.63 -9.76 -2.40
CA TRP A 17 11.36 -10.11 -3.04
C TRP A 17 11.39 -11.46 -3.74
N ILE A 18 12.55 -11.92 -4.23
CA ILE A 18 12.69 -13.23 -4.88
C ILE A 18 12.39 -14.34 -3.89
N GLY A 19 13.07 -14.33 -2.75
CA GLY A 19 12.88 -15.34 -1.70
C GLY A 19 11.45 -15.35 -1.17
N PHE A 20 10.80 -14.19 -1.16
CA PHE A 20 9.39 -14.06 -0.84
C PHE A 20 8.47 -14.69 -1.91
N LEU A 21 8.66 -14.37 -3.20
CA LEU A 21 7.86 -14.92 -4.29
C LEU A 21 8.02 -16.45 -4.40
N ASP A 22 9.23 -16.96 -4.20
CA ASP A 22 9.51 -18.40 -4.19
C ASP A 22 8.77 -19.13 -3.06
N GLN A 23 8.55 -18.47 -1.92
CA GLN A 23 7.76 -19.02 -0.83
C GLN A 23 6.25 -18.97 -1.14
N LEU A 24 5.77 -17.90 -1.78
CA LEU A 24 4.38 -17.79 -2.22
C LEU A 24 4.00 -18.75 -3.35
N ALA A 25 4.94 -19.08 -4.23
CA ALA A 25 4.71 -20.00 -5.34
C ALA A 25 4.52 -21.46 -4.89
N LYS A 26 4.81 -21.78 -3.61
CA LYS A 26 4.64 -23.13 -3.08
C LYS A 26 3.16 -23.47 -2.89
N PRO A 27 2.74 -24.71 -3.25
CA PRO A 27 1.39 -25.17 -2.96
C PRO A 27 1.05 -25.04 -1.47
N GLY A 28 -0.12 -24.47 -1.15
CA GLY A 28 -0.56 -24.25 0.23
C GLY A 28 0.04 -23.03 0.94
N ALA A 29 0.89 -22.23 0.28
CA ALA A 29 1.48 -21.03 0.90
C ALA A 29 0.44 -19.96 1.30
N LEU A 30 -0.71 -19.94 0.61
CA LEU A 30 -1.84 -19.06 0.89
C LEU A 30 -2.99 -19.76 1.63
N ASP A 31 -2.79 -21.01 2.07
CA ASP A 31 -3.83 -21.77 2.75
C ASP A 31 -4.17 -21.11 4.11
N THR A 32 -5.45 -20.82 4.31
CA THR A 32 -5.94 -20.02 5.43
C THR A 32 -6.21 -20.83 6.69
N ASP A 33 -6.28 -22.16 6.61
CA ASP A 33 -6.80 -23.02 7.68
C ASP A 33 -5.80 -23.32 8.81
N ASP A 34 -4.49 -23.30 8.54
CA ASP A 34 -3.47 -23.65 9.55
C ASP A 34 -2.93 -22.42 10.30
N ARG A 35 -3.55 -22.07 11.43
CA ARG A 35 -3.18 -20.91 12.28
C ARG A 35 -1.80 -21.02 12.96
N GLY A 36 -1.17 -22.19 12.96
CA GLY A 36 0.07 -22.48 13.71
C GLY A 36 1.36 -22.55 12.89
N LYS A 37 1.30 -22.53 11.55
CA LYS A 37 2.46 -22.68 10.65
C LYS A 37 2.55 -21.61 9.57
N LYS A 38 2.03 -20.42 9.86
CA LYS A 38 1.95 -19.35 8.86
C LYS A 38 3.29 -18.65 8.72
N VAL A 39 3.86 -18.72 7.52
CA VAL A 39 4.90 -17.79 7.06
C VAL A 39 4.26 -16.42 6.75
N PHE A 40 2.95 -16.37 6.50
CA PHE A 40 2.21 -15.16 6.10
C PHE A 40 0.85 -15.04 6.80
N ARG A 41 0.47 -13.84 7.26
CA ARG A 41 -0.84 -13.61 7.88
C ARG A 41 -1.71 -12.76 6.96
N VAL A 42 -2.68 -13.37 6.29
CA VAL A 42 -3.73 -12.61 5.58
C VAL A 42 -4.67 -11.98 6.62
N TYR A 43 -4.73 -10.65 6.66
CA TYR A 43 -5.70 -9.89 7.47
C TYR A 43 -7.11 -10.02 6.89
N ARG A 44 -8.12 -9.92 7.76
CA ARG A 44 -9.53 -9.81 7.32
C ARG A 44 -9.71 -8.49 6.58
N GLY A 45 -9.72 -8.58 5.24
CA GLY A 45 -9.60 -7.45 4.30
C GLY A 45 -8.84 -7.83 3.03
N GLY A 46 -8.12 -8.95 3.04
CA GLY A 46 -7.33 -9.43 1.89
C GLY A 46 -5.88 -8.94 1.91
N ASP A 47 -5.52 -8.06 2.85
CA ASP A 47 -4.15 -7.59 3.03
C ASP A 47 -3.26 -8.73 3.55
N LEU A 48 -2.12 -8.93 2.92
CA LEU A 48 -1.14 -9.93 3.33
C LEU A 48 -0.12 -9.29 4.27
N ASP A 49 -0.05 -9.74 5.52
CA ASP A 49 1.08 -9.50 6.40
C ASP A 49 2.27 -10.32 5.88
N VAL A 50 3.19 -9.59 5.29
CA VAL A 50 4.49 -10.08 4.86
C VAL A 50 5.52 -9.49 5.80
N THR A 51 5.62 -10.11 6.97
CA THR A 51 6.66 -9.80 7.93
C THR A 51 8.00 -10.08 7.24
N ASN A 52 8.75 -9.02 6.91
CA ASN A 52 10.06 -8.96 6.21
C ASN A 52 10.10 -8.77 4.68
N ALA A 53 9.01 -8.85 3.90
CA ALA A 53 9.13 -8.64 2.44
C ALA A 53 8.94 -7.17 2.02
N LEU A 54 8.06 -6.44 2.70
CA LEU A 54 7.67 -5.06 2.35
C LEU A 54 8.61 -3.96 2.90
N HIS A 55 9.61 -4.31 3.71
CA HIS A 55 10.42 -3.29 4.39
C HIS A 55 11.49 -2.64 3.50
N TYR A 56 11.68 -3.12 2.28
CA TYR A 56 12.77 -2.67 1.41
C TYR A 56 12.21 -2.06 0.13
N TYR A 57 12.13 -0.73 0.12
CA TYR A 57 11.81 0.03 -1.08
C TYR A 57 13.06 0.25 -1.93
N PRO A 58 12.99 0.10 -3.26
CA PRO A 58 14.13 0.33 -4.11
C PRO A 58 14.62 1.79 -4.03
N LEU A 59 15.90 1.96 -4.37
CA LEU A 59 16.47 3.28 -4.59
C LEU A 59 15.72 4.00 -5.70
N CYS A 60 15.58 5.32 -5.56
CA CYS A 60 14.93 6.15 -6.56
C CYS A 60 15.75 6.17 -7.86
N PRO A 61 15.26 5.63 -8.99
CA PRO A 61 16.00 5.65 -10.25
C PRO A 61 16.32 7.09 -10.69
N HIS A 62 15.37 8.01 -10.47
CA HIS A 62 15.58 9.42 -10.78
C HIS A 62 16.67 10.05 -9.92
N CYS A 63 16.73 9.76 -8.61
CA CYS A 63 17.79 10.28 -7.75
C CYS A 63 19.15 9.59 -7.97
N LEU A 64 19.16 8.36 -8.52
CA LEU A 64 20.39 7.69 -8.93
C LEU A 64 20.98 8.35 -10.19
N GLU A 65 20.12 8.72 -11.15
CA GLU A 65 20.54 9.41 -12.37
C GLU A 65 20.81 10.91 -12.14
N ASN A 66 19.99 11.54 -11.29
CA ASN A 66 19.99 12.98 -11.01
C ASN A 66 19.99 13.20 -9.49
N PRO A 67 21.15 13.12 -8.83
CA PRO A 67 21.20 13.20 -7.39
C PRO A 67 20.75 14.57 -6.88
N PRO A 68 19.86 14.63 -5.87
CA PRO A 68 19.30 15.89 -5.39
C PRO A 68 20.38 16.73 -4.70
N LEU A 69 20.30 18.05 -4.79
CA LEU A 69 21.15 18.94 -4.00
C LEU A 69 20.49 19.22 -2.65
N SER A 70 21.28 19.09 -1.58
CA SER A 70 20.88 19.48 -0.23
C SER A 70 20.93 21.01 -0.09
N GLU A 71 20.30 21.55 0.97
CA GLU A 71 20.25 23.00 1.24
C GLU A 71 21.65 23.61 1.44
N ASP A 72 22.63 22.81 1.88
CA ASP A 72 24.03 23.18 2.04
C ASP A 72 24.86 23.05 0.74
N GLY A 73 24.22 22.72 -0.38
CA GLY A 73 24.86 22.54 -1.69
C GLY A 73 25.57 21.20 -1.87
N THR A 74 25.49 20.30 -0.88
CA THR A 74 26.06 18.96 -1.02
C THR A 74 25.23 18.11 -1.98
N VAL A 75 25.91 17.30 -2.80
CA VAL A 75 25.25 16.36 -3.70
C VAL A 75 24.74 15.17 -2.90
N GLY A 76 23.44 14.92 -3.02
CA GLY A 76 22.77 13.78 -2.42
C GLY A 76 23.30 12.46 -2.96
N ARG A 77 23.28 11.44 -2.12
CA ARG A 77 23.79 10.10 -2.36
C ARG A 77 22.72 9.14 -1.92
N VAL A 78 22.30 8.32 -2.88
CA VAL A 78 21.27 7.29 -2.70
C VAL A 78 21.95 5.94 -2.83
N GLU A 79 22.05 5.19 -1.73
CA GLU A 79 22.73 3.90 -1.67
C GLU A 79 21.86 2.86 -0.96
N ALA A 80 21.90 1.62 -1.45
CA ALA A 80 21.26 0.46 -0.80
C ALA A 80 22.34 -0.49 -0.25
N GLY A 81 22.04 -1.12 0.88
CA GLY A 81 22.77 -2.27 1.38
C GLY A 81 22.49 -3.54 0.57
N PRO A 82 23.21 -4.64 0.85
CA PRO A 82 23.05 -5.91 0.14
C PRO A 82 21.65 -6.54 0.23
N ASP A 83 20.86 -6.15 1.22
CA ASP A 83 19.48 -6.58 1.47
C ASP A 83 18.43 -5.67 0.81
N GLY A 84 18.86 -4.61 0.10
CA GLY A 84 17.99 -3.61 -0.50
C GLY A 84 17.52 -2.52 0.48
N ALA A 85 17.97 -2.55 1.74
CA ALA A 85 17.71 -1.48 2.71
C ALA A 85 18.48 -0.22 2.36
N ILE A 86 18.03 0.94 2.83
CA ILE A 86 18.82 2.18 2.72
C ILE A 86 20.16 1.99 3.45
N SER A 87 21.26 2.27 2.75
CA SER A 87 22.61 2.26 3.34
C SER A 87 22.72 3.37 4.39
N PRO A 88 23.37 3.15 5.54
CA PRO A 88 23.69 4.22 6.49
C PRO A 88 24.54 5.35 5.89
N ASN A 89 25.19 5.09 4.77
CA ASN A 89 25.97 6.07 4.02
C ASN A 89 25.09 6.92 3.06
N SER A 90 23.83 6.54 2.83
CA SER A 90 22.90 7.33 2.02
C SER A 90 22.53 8.62 2.76
N ASN A 91 22.58 9.76 2.09
CA ASN A 91 22.18 11.07 2.64
C ASN A 91 21.02 11.71 1.83
N ALA A 92 20.47 10.97 0.86
CA ALA A 92 19.26 11.32 0.13
C ALA A 92 18.18 10.23 0.28
N GLY A 93 16.93 10.61 0.03
CA GLY A 93 15.75 9.75 0.26
C GLY A 93 15.62 8.57 -0.71
N ILE A 94 14.89 7.55 -0.27
CA ILE A 94 14.51 6.37 -1.07
C ILE A 94 13.19 6.59 -1.81
N LEU A 95 12.96 5.86 -2.91
CA LEU A 95 11.69 5.94 -3.62
C LEU A 95 10.65 5.15 -2.87
N LYS A 96 9.72 5.89 -2.28
CA LYS A 96 8.48 5.35 -1.81
C LYS A 96 7.51 5.18 -3.01
N PRO A 97 6.76 4.08 -3.12
CA PRO A 97 5.62 4.01 -4.03
C PRO A 97 4.69 5.20 -3.78
N ALA A 98 4.05 5.71 -4.83
CA ALA A 98 3.08 6.81 -4.74
C ALA A 98 1.74 6.33 -4.11
N ILE A 99 1.83 5.81 -2.88
CA ILE A 99 0.73 5.36 -2.02
C ILE A 99 0.81 6.16 -0.72
N ALA A 100 -0.34 6.52 -0.15
CA ALA A 100 -0.36 7.09 1.19
C ALA A 100 0.04 6.02 2.21
N MET A 101 1.00 6.31 3.09
CA MET A 101 1.29 5.45 4.24
C MET A 101 0.53 5.91 5.47
N HIS A 102 0.51 5.05 6.49
CA HIS A 102 0.04 5.44 7.80
C HIS A 102 0.79 6.67 8.32
N ALA A 103 0.06 7.59 8.97
CA ALA A 103 0.54 8.88 9.46
C ALA A 103 1.01 9.90 8.40
N GLU A 104 0.89 9.59 7.10
CA GLU A 104 1.07 10.61 6.07
C GLU A 104 -0.25 11.32 5.77
N PRO A 105 -0.22 12.65 5.55
CA PRO A 105 -1.40 13.35 5.07
C PRO A 105 -1.76 12.87 3.66
N LEU A 106 -3.06 12.74 3.40
CA LEU A 106 -3.52 12.58 2.02
C LEU A 106 -3.37 13.91 1.27
N ASP A 107 -3.25 13.81 -0.06
CA ASP A 107 -3.38 14.97 -0.93
C ASP A 107 -4.73 15.67 -0.68
N GLU A 108 -4.69 16.93 -0.26
CA GLU A 108 -5.88 17.67 0.17
C GLU A 108 -6.89 17.82 -0.97
N ARG A 109 -6.42 17.99 -2.22
CA ARG A 109 -7.30 18.09 -3.38
C ARG A 109 -8.02 16.76 -3.68
N VAL A 110 -7.37 15.62 -3.43
CA VAL A 110 -8.03 14.30 -3.55
C VAL A 110 -9.08 14.15 -2.46
N LYS A 111 -8.74 14.52 -1.22
CA LYS A 111 -9.64 14.45 -0.06
C LYS A 111 -10.87 15.34 -0.25
N GLU A 112 -10.69 16.61 -0.60
CA GLU A 112 -11.78 17.55 -0.85
C GLU A 112 -12.72 17.06 -1.95
N ARG A 113 -12.19 16.55 -3.07
CA ARG A 113 -13.01 16.00 -4.15
C ARG A 113 -13.83 14.79 -3.70
N ALA A 114 -13.26 13.93 -2.87
CA ALA A 114 -13.99 12.79 -2.31
C ALA A 114 -15.12 13.26 -1.37
N GLU A 115 -14.87 14.26 -0.53
CA GLU A 115 -15.89 14.85 0.35
C GLU A 115 -17.03 15.50 -0.44
N MET A 116 -16.72 16.26 -1.48
CA MET A 116 -17.73 16.87 -2.37
C MET A 116 -18.58 15.81 -3.07
N ALA A 117 -17.94 14.75 -3.59
CA ALA A 117 -18.66 13.66 -4.25
C ALA A 117 -19.65 12.96 -3.30
N ILE A 118 -19.30 12.82 -2.02
CA ILE A 118 -20.20 12.27 -0.99
C ILE A 118 -21.34 13.22 -0.64
N ASP A 119 -21.07 14.53 -0.60
CA ASP A 119 -22.10 15.54 -0.31
C ASP A 119 -23.15 15.62 -1.43
N GLU A 120 -22.75 15.37 -2.68
CA GLU A 120 -23.64 15.35 -3.85
C GLU A 120 -24.33 14.00 -4.07
N ALA A 121 -23.84 12.92 -3.45
CA ALA A 121 -24.35 11.57 -3.65
C ALA A 121 -25.66 11.32 -2.88
N GLY A 122 -26.73 10.95 -3.58
CA GLY A 122 -28.02 10.59 -2.95
C GLY A 122 -28.02 9.24 -2.21
N LYS A 123 -27.03 8.36 -2.49
CA LYS A 123 -26.84 7.04 -1.86
C LYS A 123 -25.35 6.69 -1.84
N LEU A 124 -24.92 5.89 -0.85
CA LEU A 124 -23.54 5.43 -0.71
C LEU A 124 -23.49 3.90 -0.57
N LEU A 125 -22.67 3.25 -1.39
CA LEU A 125 -22.42 1.81 -1.33
C LEU A 125 -20.95 1.57 -0.98
N VAL A 126 -20.69 0.93 0.15
CA VAL A 126 -19.35 0.57 0.63
C VAL A 126 -19.14 -0.93 0.44
N LEU A 127 -18.23 -1.29 -0.48
CA LEU A 127 -17.89 -2.68 -0.81
C LEU A 127 -16.45 -2.99 -0.42
N GLY A 128 -16.22 -4.17 0.16
CA GLY A 128 -14.88 -4.70 0.39
C GLY A 128 -14.01 -3.88 1.34
N SER A 129 -14.61 -3.05 2.19
CA SER A 129 -13.89 -2.25 3.18
C SER A 129 -14.41 -2.55 4.58
N ASN A 130 -13.48 -2.85 5.49
CA ASN A 130 -13.76 -2.99 6.93
C ASN A 130 -13.88 -1.62 7.64
N LEU A 131 -13.61 -0.52 6.93
CA LEU A 131 -13.63 0.86 7.42
C LEU A 131 -12.75 1.12 8.66
N SER A 132 -11.70 0.32 8.87
CA SER A 132 -10.82 0.47 10.04
C SER A 132 -9.86 1.66 9.96
N THR A 133 -9.74 2.29 8.79
CA THR A 133 -8.70 3.28 8.50
C THR A 133 -9.30 4.63 8.15
N THR A 134 -8.82 5.69 8.81
CA THR A 134 -9.14 7.07 8.45
C THR A 134 -8.27 7.53 7.27
N PRO A 135 -8.82 8.33 6.34
CA PRO A 135 -10.10 9.03 6.42
C PRO A 135 -11.30 8.31 5.76
N ALA A 136 -11.18 7.06 5.30
CA ALA A 136 -12.29 6.37 4.62
C ALA A 136 -13.57 6.27 5.49
N TRP A 137 -13.42 5.99 6.78
CA TRP A 137 -14.55 6.04 7.74
C TRP A 137 -15.21 7.42 7.83
N ASN A 138 -14.41 8.50 7.80
CA ASN A 138 -14.94 9.87 7.93
C ASN A 138 -15.84 10.25 6.76
N LEU A 139 -15.62 9.69 5.57
CA LEU A 139 -16.51 9.89 4.42
C LEU A 139 -17.89 9.26 4.65
N VAL A 140 -17.93 8.07 5.28
CA VAL A 140 -19.20 7.40 5.62
C VAL A 140 -19.96 8.19 6.69
N GLU A 141 -19.27 8.63 7.73
CA GLU A 141 -19.87 9.44 8.80
C GLU A 141 -20.36 10.80 8.28
N ARG A 142 -19.61 11.42 7.36
CA ARG A 142 -20.03 12.64 6.67
C ARG A 142 -21.34 12.45 5.92
N ALA A 143 -21.45 11.37 5.14
CA ALA A 143 -22.64 11.06 4.35
C ALA A 143 -23.88 10.89 5.25
N ARG A 144 -23.71 10.21 6.39
CA ARG A 144 -24.77 10.00 7.40
C ARG A 144 -25.18 11.31 8.07
N ALA A 145 -24.21 12.10 8.53
CA ALA A 145 -24.46 13.32 9.29
C ALA A 145 -25.19 14.39 8.45
N ARG A 146 -24.85 14.52 7.16
CA ARG A 146 -25.45 15.51 6.26
C ARG A 146 -26.74 15.07 5.59
N GLN A 147 -27.16 13.80 5.78
CA GLN A 147 -28.27 13.17 5.04
C GLN A 147 -28.13 13.27 3.51
N SER A 148 -26.91 13.51 3.00
CA SER A 148 -26.66 13.57 1.55
C SER A 148 -26.91 12.20 0.94
N ALA A 149 -26.35 11.15 1.54
CA ALA A 149 -26.69 9.77 1.24
C ALA A 149 -27.78 9.26 2.20
N ARG A 150 -29.02 9.16 1.70
CA ARG A 150 -30.16 8.67 2.52
C ARG A 150 -30.03 7.19 2.88
N ASP A 151 -29.36 6.42 2.02
CA ASP A 151 -29.10 5.01 2.20
C ASP A 151 -27.59 4.76 2.11
N VAL A 152 -26.99 4.28 3.21
CA VAL A 152 -25.60 3.79 3.25
C VAL A 152 -25.65 2.26 3.38
N TYR A 153 -25.19 1.56 2.34
CA TYR A 153 -25.08 0.11 2.34
C TYR A 153 -23.63 -0.29 2.62
N TRP A 154 -23.40 -1.05 3.69
CA TRP A 154 -22.09 -1.51 4.09
C TRP A 154 -22.18 -2.97 4.51
N ASP A 155 -21.32 -3.81 3.94
CA ASP A 155 -21.25 -5.23 4.26
C ASP A 155 -19.85 -5.58 4.80
N PRO A 156 -19.69 -5.67 6.14
CA PRO A 156 -18.40 -6.01 6.75
C PRO A 156 -18.00 -7.48 6.64
N GLU A 157 -18.92 -8.41 6.31
CA GLU A 157 -18.68 -9.85 6.51
C GLU A 157 -18.97 -10.74 5.28
N ARG A 158 -19.54 -10.23 4.20
CA ARG A 158 -20.04 -11.09 3.10
C ARG A 158 -19.13 -11.12 1.88
N TRP A 159 -17.94 -11.70 2.05
CA TRP A 159 -17.20 -12.31 0.93
C TRP A 159 -17.47 -13.82 0.78
N GLY A 160 -18.38 -14.39 1.58
CA GLY A 160 -18.68 -15.83 1.62
C GLY A 160 -19.99 -16.29 0.94
N SER A 161 -20.79 -15.41 0.33
CA SER A 161 -22.03 -15.84 -0.35
C SER A 161 -22.29 -15.04 -1.63
N LEU A 162 -21.41 -15.21 -2.61
CA LEU A 162 -21.74 -15.01 -4.03
C LEU A 162 -21.41 -16.30 -4.79
N ARG A 163 -22.14 -17.36 -4.44
CA ARG A 163 -22.68 -18.43 -5.28
C ARG A 163 -23.49 -19.38 -4.41
#